data_AF-A0A8K1CIF7-F1
#
_entry.id   AF-A0A8K1CIF7-F1
#
_cell.length_a   1.000
_cell.length_b   1.000
_cell.length_c   1.000
_cell.angle_alpha   90.00
_cell.angle_beta   90.00
_cell.angle_gamma   90.00
#
_symmetry.space_group_name_H-M   'P 1'
#
loop_
_entity.id
_entity.type
_entity.pdbx_description
1 polymer ?
#
loop_
_entity_poly.entity_id
_entity_poly.type
_entity_poly.pdbx_seq_one_letter_code
_entity_poly.pdbx_strand_id
1 'polypeptide(L)'
;MTDGNKGVGVFVGDGAYIGDGGRTLQRLWEFVTWKMIKNCPGRYIIKHKRSNPVLIDGQSVTSLDTQAFLSAVFNEDVTFTVHDLQSERCQDRVQVVVFRDTGGVITYCKASQGQDGEPQTLYVHTLNTASGLKRKLEGLRLDHVLAQ
;
A
#
# COMPACT_ATOMS: atom_id res chain seq x y z
N MET A 1 -0.48 6.93 38.80
CA MET A 1 -1.27 7.54 37.70
C MET A 1 -0.53 8.79 37.24
N THR A 2 0.18 8.68 36.12
CA THR A 2 0.61 9.81 35.28
C THR A 2 0.66 9.29 33.86
N ASP A 3 -0.46 9.43 33.16
CA ASP A 3 -0.53 9.44 31.70
C ASP A 3 0.32 10.61 31.17
N GLY A 4 1.04 10.38 30.07
CA GLY A 4 1.96 11.38 29.53
C GLY A 4 2.61 11.00 28.21
N ASN A 5 1.79 10.66 27.21
CA ASN A 5 2.07 10.83 25.79
C ASN A 5 3.32 10.12 25.22
N LYS A 6 3.19 8.80 24.94
CA LYS A 6 4.09 8.09 24.00
C LYS A 6 3.83 8.65 22.59
N GLY A 7 4.53 9.74 22.26
CA GLY A 7 4.34 10.58 21.07
C GLY A 7 3.89 9.80 19.85
N VAL A 8 2.69 10.13 19.34
CA VAL A 8 2.10 9.57 18.12
C VAL A 8 3.16 9.63 17.04
N GLY A 9 3.65 8.47 16.59
CA GLY A 9 4.73 8.45 15.61
C GLY A 9 4.16 8.93 14.28
N VAL A 10 4.68 10.04 13.79
CA VAL A 10 4.15 10.74 12.64
C VAL A 10 4.75 10.12 11.37
N PHE A 11 3.96 10.00 10.30
CA PHE A 11 4.55 9.73 8.99
C PHE A 11 5.43 10.91 8.56
N VAL A 12 6.71 10.65 8.31
CA VAL A 12 7.67 11.61 7.76
C VAL A 12 7.81 11.40 6.26
N GLY A 13 7.90 10.14 5.82
CA GLY A 13 7.97 9.79 4.41
C GLY A 13 9.15 10.46 3.68
N ASP A 14 8.84 11.14 2.58
CA ASP A 14 9.78 11.96 1.80
C ASP A 14 9.92 13.40 2.32
N GLY A 15 9.27 13.73 3.43
CA GLY A 15 9.23 15.06 4.03
C GLY A 15 8.19 16.01 3.41
N ALA A 16 7.52 15.64 2.32
CA ALA A 16 6.54 16.51 1.66
C ALA A 16 5.14 16.44 2.30
N TYR A 17 4.85 15.37 3.05
CA TYR A 17 3.53 15.07 3.62
C TYR A 17 3.61 14.69 5.11
N ILE A 18 4.42 15.43 5.87
CA ILE A 18 4.60 15.18 7.30
C ILE A 18 3.24 15.26 8.00
N GLY A 19 2.84 14.18 8.67
CA GLY A 19 1.56 14.10 9.38
C GLY A 19 0.36 13.64 8.55
N ASP A 20 0.51 13.46 7.23
CA ASP A 20 -0.54 12.91 6.35
C ASP A 20 -0.48 11.36 6.30
N GLY A 21 -0.23 10.75 7.46
CA GLY A 21 0.05 9.32 7.61
C GLY A 21 0.31 8.95 9.08
N GLY A 22 0.38 7.65 9.36
CA GLY A 22 0.61 7.12 10.70
C GLY A 22 1.92 6.35 10.84
N ARG A 23 2.12 5.73 12.01
CA ARG A 23 3.21 4.79 12.28
C ARG A 23 3.19 3.60 11.34
N THR A 24 2.00 3.11 11.00
CA THR A 24 1.85 1.99 10.04
C THR A 24 2.42 2.38 8.68
N LEU A 25 2.06 3.57 8.19
CA LEU A 25 2.57 4.09 6.92
C LEU A 25 4.10 4.31 6.97
N GLN A 26 4.62 4.81 8.10
CA GLN A 26 6.05 5.04 8.30
C GLN A 26 6.85 3.73 8.31
N ARG A 27 6.34 2.66 8.94
CA ARG A 27 6.99 1.35 8.92
C ARG A 27 7.09 0.78 7.51
N LEU A 28 6.02 0.89 6.71
CA LEU A 28 6.05 0.50 5.30
C LEU A 28 7.05 1.34 4.49
N TRP A 29 7.14 2.63 4.79
CA TRP A 29 8.10 3.53 4.17
C TRP A 29 9.56 3.11 4.41
N GLU A 30 9.87 2.67 5.63
CA GLU A 30 11.20 2.22 6.03
C GLU A 30 11.54 0.82 5.50
N PHE A 31 10.54 -0.02 5.27
CA PHE A 31 10.71 -1.40 4.83
C PHE A 31 11.25 -1.53 3.40
N VAL A 32 10.81 -0.66 2.48
CA VAL A 32 11.22 -0.71 1.08
C VAL A 32 11.36 0.69 0.50
N THR A 33 12.19 0.87 -0.52
CA THR A 33 12.30 2.16 -1.20
C THR A 33 11.04 2.47 -2.02
N TRP A 34 10.40 3.58 -1.70
CA TRP A 34 9.25 4.11 -2.43
C TRP A 34 9.65 5.22 -3.39
N LYS A 35 8.85 5.44 -4.43
CA LYS A 35 8.96 6.55 -5.37
C LYS A 35 7.58 7.16 -5.60
N MET A 36 7.46 8.48 -5.45
CA MET A 36 6.21 9.17 -5.73
C MET A 36 5.86 9.04 -7.21
N ILE A 37 4.58 8.77 -7.49
CA ILE A 37 4.04 8.77 -8.84
C ILE A 37 3.98 10.22 -9.34
N LYS A 38 4.50 10.49 -10.53
CA LYS A 38 4.50 11.85 -11.12
C LYS A 38 3.08 12.41 -11.15
N ASN A 39 2.91 13.65 -10.67
CA ASN A 39 1.64 14.37 -10.61
C ASN A 39 0.53 13.66 -9.79
N CYS A 40 0.90 12.73 -8.91
CA CYS A 40 -0.01 12.02 -8.02
C CYS A 40 0.45 12.24 -6.57
N PRO A 41 0.21 13.45 -6.01
CA PRO A 41 0.70 13.83 -4.70
C PRO A 41 0.27 12.84 -3.62
N GLY A 42 1.22 12.45 -2.77
CA GLY A 42 0.98 11.55 -1.65
C GLY A 42 0.73 10.08 -2.03
N ARG A 43 1.05 9.69 -3.28
CA ARG A 43 0.94 8.30 -3.78
C ARG A 43 2.28 7.80 -4.29
N TYR A 44 2.69 6.63 -3.83
CA TYR A 44 4.00 6.08 -4.09
C TYR A 44 3.93 4.65 -4.60
N ILE A 45 4.86 4.28 -5.47
CA ILE A 45 5.09 2.91 -5.94
C ILE A 45 6.41 2.40 -5.37
N ILE A 46 6.55 1.08 -5.27
CA ILE A 46 7.82 0.47 -4.92
C ILE A 46 8.83 0.73 -6.04
N LYS A 47 9.97 1.34 -5.69
CA LYS A 47 11.05 1.62 -6.62
C LYS A 47 11.83 0.33 -6.88
N HIS A 48 11.51 -0.34 -7.98
CA HIS A 48 12.25 -1.50 -8.45
C HIS A 48 12.66 -1.34 -9.92
N LYS A 49 13.67 -2.10 -10.34
CA LYS A 49 14.03 -2.23 -11.76
C LYS A 49 13.71 -3.65 -12.19
N ARG A 50 13.34 -3.85 -13.46
CA ARG A 50 13.12 -5.20 -13.99
C ARG A 50 14.35 -6.11 -13.82
N SER A 51 15.55 -5.54 -13.92
CA SER A 51 16.82 -6.25 -13.72
C SER A 51 17.21 -6.45 -12.25
N ASN A 52 16.52 -5.80 -11.30
CA ASN A 52 16.76 -5.92 -9.87
C ASN A 52 15.42 -5.79 -9.12
N PRO A 53 14.61 -6.86 -9.08
CA PRO A 53 13.34 -6.84 -8.39
C PRO A 53 13.56 -6.72 -6.88
N VAL A 54 12.58 -6.13 -6.18
CA VAL A 54 12.54 -6.21 -4.72
C VAL A 54 12.06 -7.61 -4.35
N LEU A 55 12.86 -8.31 -3.55
CA LEU A 55 12.54 -9.64 -3.04
C LEU A 55 12.20 -9.57 -1.56
N ILE A 56 11.19 -10.33 -1.15
CA ILE A 56 10.78 -10.55 0.24
C ILE A 56 10.73 -12.07 0.41
N ASP A 57 11.54 -12.61 1.30
CA ASP A 57 11.71 -14.06 1.51
C ASP A 57 11.93 -14.85 0.21
N GLY A 58 12.72 -14.26 -0.70
CA GLY A 58 13.04 -14.85 -2.00
C GLY A 58 11.97 -14.71 -3.08
N GLN A 59 10.80 -14.16 -2.76
CA GLN A 59 9.71 -13.91 -3.71
C GLN A 59 9.70 -12.46 -4.18
N SER A 60 9.35 -12.21 -5.45
CA SER A 60 9.17 -10.84 -5.92
C SER A 60 8.04 -10.17 -5.15
N VAL A 61 8.23 -8.92 -4.73
CA VAL A 61 7.14 -8.18 -4.08
C VAL A 61 5.89 -8.10 -4.96
N THR A 62 6.05 -8.13 -6.28
CA THR A 62 4.93 -8.13 -7.23
C THR A 62 4.20 -9.46 -7.37
N SER A 63 4.69 -10.54 -6.76
CA SER A 63 3.98 -11.82 -6.68
C SER A 63 3.23 -12.01 -5.36
N LEU A 64 3.38 -11.08 -4.42
CA LEU A 64 2.71 -11.11 -3.12
C LEU A 64 1.41 -10.32 -3.20
N ASP A 65 0.31 -10.89 -2.74
CA ASP A 65 -0.92 -10.11 -2.55
C ASP A 65 -0.77 -9.12 -1.38
N THR A 66 -1.79 -8.29 -1.16
CA THR A 66 -1.72 -7.26 -0.10
C THR A 66 -1.56 -7.85 1.29
N GLN A 67 -2.19 -9.00 1.57
CA GLN A 67 -2.10 -9.64 2.88
C GLN A 67 -0.68 -10.18 3.12
N ALA A 68 -0.13 -10.91 2.15
CA ALA A 68 1.22 -11.46 2.23
C ALA A 68 2.27 -10.36 2.33
N PHE A 69 2.14 -9.30 1.52
CA PHE A 69 3.03 -8.14 1.57
C PHE A 69 3.01 -7.47 2.95
N LEU A 70 1.83 -7.21 3.53
CA LEU A 70 1.73 -6.60 4.86
C LEU A 70 2.22 -7.53 5.96
N SER A 71 1.97 -8.84 5.86
CA SER A 71 2.43 -9.82 6.85
C SER A 71 3.96 -9.86 6.93
N ALA A 72 4.66 -9.73 5.80
CA ALA A 72 6.11 -9.66 5.77
C ALA A 72 6.69 -8.37 6.41
N VAL A 73 5.90 -7.30 6.48
CA VAL A 73 6.33 -6.01 7.06
C VAL A 73 6.04 -5.94 8.55
N PHE A 74 4.89 -6.46 8.98
CA PHE A 74 4.37 -6.26 10.34
C PHE A 74 4.41 -7.51 11.22
N ASN A 75 4.86 -8.65 10.68
CA ASN A 75 4.70 -9.99 11.25
C ASN A 75 3.22 -10.38 11.43
N GLU A 76 2.97 -11.64 11.79
CA GLU A 76 1.60 -12.21 11.86
C GLU A 76 0.71 -11.61 12.97
N ASP A 77 1.28 -10.86 13.91
CA ASP A 77 0.55 -10.28 15.06
C ASP A 77 -0.35 -9.08 14.71
N VAL A 78 -0.22 -8.52 13.50
CA VAL A 78 -1.01 -7.37 13.06
C VAL A 78 -2.00 -7.77 11.98
N THR A 79 -3.28 -7.76 12.32
CA THR A 79 -4.36 -8.04 11.36
C THR A 79 -4.79 -6.77 10.64
N PHE A 80 -4.91 -6.86 9.31
CA PHE A 80 -5.45 -5.81 8.45
C PHE A 80 -6.72 -6.31 7.78
N THR A 81 -7.72 -5.44 7.63
CA THR A 81 -8.87 -5.72 6.78
C THR A 81 -8.49 -5.41 5.33
N VAL A 82 -8.40 -6.45 4.50
CA VAL A 82 -8.19 -6.30 3.06
C VAL A 82 -9.54 -6.29 2.36
N HIS A 83 -9.89 -5.14 1.78
CA HIS A 83 -11.07 -5.02 0.93
C HIS A 83 -10.72 -5.42 -0.49
N ASP A 84 -11.33 -6.49 -0.98
CA ASP A 84 -11.18 -6.97 -2.35
C ASP A 84 -12.32 -6.45 -3.23
N LEU A 85 -12.01 -5.57 -4.18
CA LEU A 85 -12.99 -4.71 -4.84
C LEU A 85 -12.79 -4.67 -6.36
N GLN A 86 -13.90 -4.49 -7.07
CA GLN A 86 -13.90 -4.10 -8.48
C GLN A 86 -14.38 -2.66 -8.61
N SER A 87 -13.57 -1.81 -9.24
CA SER A 87 -14.00 -0.45 -9.61
C SER A 87 -14.60 -0.46 -11.02
N GLU A 88 -15.64 0.32 -11.25
CA GLU A 88 -16.13 0.63 -12.61
C GLU A 88 -15.17 1.55 -13.39
N ARG A 89 -14.17 2.13 -12.73
CA ARG A 89 -13.22 3.09 -13.30
C ARG A 89 -11.91 2.44 -13.75
N CYS A 90 -11.68 1.16 -13.47
CA CYS A 90 -10.55 0.41 -13.98
C CYS A 90 -10.90 -1.07 -14.19
N GLN A 91 -10.18 -1.72 -15.11
CA GLN A 91 -10.40 -3.14 -15.41
C GLN A 91 -9.80 -4.04 -14.32
N ASP A 92 -8.66 -3.64 -13.76
CA ASP A 92 -7.97 -4.39 -12.71
C ASP A 92 -8.83 -4.49 -11.44
N ARG A 93 -8.85 -5.68 -10.83
CA ARG A 93 -9.30 -5.88 -9.45
C ARG A 93 -8.36 -5.13 -8.50
N VAL A 94 -8.90 -4.57 -7.42
CA VAL A 94 -8.14 -3.73 -6.48
C VAL A 94 -8.31 -4.25 -5.06
N GLN A 95 -7.19 -4.45 -4.36
CA GLN A 95 -7.19 -4.68 -2.92
C GLN A 95 -6.87 -3.37 -2.20
N VAL A 96 -7.64 -3.03 -1.16
CA VAL A 96 -7.47 -1.81 -0.37
C VAL A 96 -7.34 -2.15 1.10
N VAL A 97 -6.38 -1.53 1.76
CA VAL A 97 -6.24 -1.54 3.23
C VAL A 97 -6.20 -0.10 3.71
N VAL A 98 -7.10 0.24 4.62
CA VAL A 98 -7.10 1.53 5.33
C VAL A 98 -6.47 1.30 6.71
N PHE A 99 -5.45 2.06 7.05
CA PHE A 99 -4.80 1.93 8.35
C PHE A 99 -5.55 2.71 9.43
N ARG A 100 -5.65 2.14 10.64
CA ARG A 100 -6.32 2.76 11.79
C ARG A 100 -5.70 4.10 12.17
N ASP A 101 -4.40 4.26 11.94
CA ASP A 101 -3.64 5.47 12.22
C ASP A 101 -3.44 6.35 10.98
N THR A 102 -4.25 6.17 9.93
CA THR A 102 -4.35 6.94 8.68
C THR A 102 -3.47 6.51 7.51
N GLY A 103 -3.87 6.90 6.29
CA GLY A 103 -3.29 6.42 5.04
C GLY A 103 -3.67 4.97 4.75
N GLY A 104 -2.96 4.35 3.81
CA GLY A 104 -3.26 2.98 3.41
C GLY A 104 -2.49 2.48 2.20
N VAL A 105 -2.82 1.25 1.82
CA VAL A 105 -2.28 0.59 0.62
C VAL A 105 -3.42 0.35 -0.36
N ILE A 106 -3.17 0.66 -1.63
CA ILE A 106 -3.99 0.23 -2.75
C ILE A 106 -3.12 -0.66 -3.63
N THR A 107 -3.57 -1.89 -3.88
CA THR A 107 -2.89 -2.86 -4.74
C THR A 107 -3.73 -3.16 -5.96
N TYR A 108 -3.19 -2.93 -7.15
CA TYR A 108 -3.81 -3.35 -8.40
C TYR A 108 -3.41 -4.79 -8.73
N CYS A 109 -4.40 -5.64 -8.99
CA CYS A 109 -4.20 -7.05 -9.33
C CYS A 109 -4.31 -7.21 -10.85
N LYS A 110 -3.15 -7.28 -11.52
CA LYS A 110 -3.05 -7.31 -12.97
C LYS A 110 -2.89 -8.74 -13.47
N ALA A 111 -3.67 -9.12 -14.47
CA ALA A 111 -3.44 -10.36 -15.18
C ALA A 111 -2.09 -10.31 -15.90
N SER A 112 -1.31 -11.39 -15.80
CA SER A 112 -0.03 -11.59 -16.44
C SER A 112 0.12 -13.05 -16.86
N GLN A 113 1.09 -13.32 -17.73
CA GLN A 113 1.47 -14.67 -18.12
C GLN A 113 2.79 -15.02 -17.44
N GLY A 114 2.82 -16.16 -16.75
CA GLY A 114 4.03 -16.74 -16.19
C GLY A 114 5.00 -17.21 -17.28
N GLN A 115 6.18 -17.66 -16.87
CA GLN A 115 7.21 -18.15 -17.80
C GLN A 115 6.73 -19.33 -18.66
N ASP A 116 5.82 -20.14 -18.13
CA ASP A 116 5.25 -21.31 -18.81
C ASP A 116 3.90 -21.03 -19.50
N GLY A 117 3.50 -19.76 -19.62
CA GLY A 117 2.21 -19.36 -20.19
C GLY A 117 1.02 -19.50 -19.24
N GLU A 118 1.24 -20.05 -18.04
CA GLU A 118 0.22 -20.15 -16.99
C GLU A 118 -0.24 -18.76 -16.53
N PRO A 119 -1.55 -18.57 -16.27
CA PRO A 119 -2.08 -17.30 -15.79
C PRO A 119 -1.52 -16.99 -14.41
N GLN A 120 -0.95 -15.80 -14.27
CA GLN A 120 -0.42 -15.27 -13.02
C GLN A 120 -1.01 -13.90 -12.72
N THR A 121 -1.13 -13.56 -11.43
CA THR A 121 -1.48 -12.20 -11.01
C THR A 121 -0.21 -11.45 -10.60
N LEU A 122 -0.04 -10.24 -11.14
CA LEU A 122 0.94 -9.27 -10.68
C LEU A 122 0.27 -8.25 -9.76
N TYR A 123 0.85 -8.06 -8.58
CA TYR A 123 0.36 -7.14 -7.57
C TYR A 123 1.19 -5.85 -7.60
N VAL A 124 0.52 -4.74 -7.89
CA VAL A 124 1.14 -3.41 -7.91
C VAL A 124 0.70 -2.64 -6.69
N HIS A 125 1.48 -2.73 -5.62
CA HIS A 125 1.25 -2.02 -4.37
C HIS A 125 1.56 -0.53 -4.52
N THR A 126 0.63 0.29 -4.03
CA THR A 126 0.85 1.72 -3.87
C THR A 126 0.66 2.11 -2.41
N LEU A 127 1.67 2.79 -1.85
CA LEU A 127 1.59 3.42 -0.54
C LEU A 127 0.90 4.77 -0.71
N ASN A 128 -0.09 5.07 0.12
CA ASN A 128 -0.86 6.29 0.02
C ASN A 128 -0.93 6.98 1.40
N THR A 129 -0.54 8.24 1.43
CA THR A 129 -0.90 9.19 2.51
C THR A 129 -2.42 9.27 2.68
N ALA A 130 -2.92 9.81 3.79
CA ALA A 130 -4.36 9.90 4.03
C ALA A 130 -5.07 10.69 2.92
N SER A 131 -4.54 11.88 2.60
CA SER A 131 -5.12 12.71 1.55
C SER A 131 -4.98 12.07 0.16
N GLY A 132 -3.85 11.39 -0.11
CA GLY A 132 -3.61 10.66 -1.36
C GLY A 132 -4.54 9.48 -1.56
N LEU A 133 -4.79 8.73 -0.48
CA LEU A 133 -5.70 7.60 -0.45
C LEU A 133 -7.12 8.06 -0.75
N LYS A 134 -7.60 9.08 -0.03
CA LYS A 134 -8.94 9.65 -0.19
C LYS A 134 -9.21 10.05 -1.64
N ARG A 135 -8.38 10.92 -2.22
CA ARG A 135 -8.52 11.36 -3.62
C ARG A 135 -8.54 10.18 -4.59
N LYS A 136 -7.73 9.16 -4.32
CA LYS A 136 -7.62 8.00 -5.21
C LYS A 136 -8.86 7.10 -5.14
N LEU A 137 -9.37 6.84 -3.94
CA LEU A 137 -10.58 6.03 -3.76
C LEU A 137 -11.82 6.75 -4.32
N GLU A 138 -11.94 8.07 -4.13
CA GLU A 138 -13.00 8.88 -4.78
C GLU A 138 -12.93 8.76 -6.31
N GLY A 139 -11.73 8.89 -6.89
CA GLY A 139 -11.52 8.74 -8.33
C GLY A 139 -11.81 7.32 -8.85
N LEU A 140 -11.77 6.31 -7.99
CA LEU A 140 -12.15 4.94 -8.29
C LEU A 140 -13.61 4.62 -7.92
N ARG A 141 -14.34 5.55 -7.28
CA ARG A 141 -15.66 5.31 -6.67
C ARG A 141 -15.67 4.15 -5.66
N LEU A 142 -14.61 4.07 -4.85
CA LEU A 142 -14.42 3.09 -3.79
C LEU A 142 -14.26 3.75 -2.41
N ASP A 143 -14.62 5.02 -2.28
CA ASP A 143 -14.45 5.83 -1.06
C ASP A 143 -15.36 5.39 0.10
N HIS A 144 -16.38 4.57 -0.15
CA HIS A 144 -17.18 3.91 0.90
C HIS A 144 -16.34 3.05 1.86
N VAL A 145 -15.15 2.62 1.44
CA VAL A 145 -14.18 1.88 2.27
C VAL A 145 -13.60 2.75 3.40
N LEU A 146 -13.61 4.09 3.25
CA LEU A 146 -13.08 5.01 4.26
C LEU A 146 -14.02 5.22 5.46
N ALA A 147 -15.27 4.77 5.38
CA ALA A 147 -16.30 5.02 6.38
C ALA A 147 -16.40 3.91 7.46
N GLN A 148 -15.42 3.00 7.52
CA GLN A 148 -15.45 1.80 8.38
C GLN A 148 -14.50 1.88 9.56
#